data_AF-A0A4S8M6R3-F1
#
_entry.id   AF-A0A4S8M6R3-F1
#
_cell.length_a   1.000
_cell.length_b   1.000
_cell.length_c   1.000
_cell.angle_alpha   90.00
_cell.angle_beta   90.00
_cell.angle_gamma   90.00
#
_symmetry.space_group_name_H-M   'P 1'
#
loop_
_entity.id
_entity.type
_entity.pdbx_description
1 polymer ?
#
loop_
_entity_poly.entity_id
_entity_poly.type
_entity_poly.pdbx_seq_one_letter_code
_entity_poly.pdbx_strand_id
1 'polypeptide(L)'
;MDFQNIKRVILWREPPSFLSLVQKIGRCVRRLSQCGEAIVLVTKSAYTQHLLNLETDGKEVNIEDDLDDDIIQEPIQAQIDRIEVIDWEDPEVNGDDDEPMGAVTGRRKVGGKKGAISAVAARDRKYLSYFLATSECRRIPWDEFFCNADKLLLFVRPPNAQCCDNCQPELFPIETVAIRYPYPSRARRAVKPSMELQDAIRSALHQWRATAIEKHYAGQTVITGRYILSDDVIDRIAERPRVITDISVFRYVIPWGLGVANPSYAEEVVQTIHEQVALHPDPIQLAREEAAQEQANKKLEATAEKERYERLRQVFQGCYDAVYGEKTGDMVARG
;
A
#
# COMPACT_ATOMS: atom_id res chain seq x y z
N MET A 1 29.73 12.29 -7.65
CA MET A 1 30.87 11.78 -6.86
C MET A 1 31.51 10.61 -7.60
N ASP A 2 32.85 10.49 -7.57
CA ASP A 2 33.59 9.45 -8.28
C ASP A 2 34.31 8.53 -7.27
N PHE A 3 33.60 7.49 -6.82
CA PHE A 3 34.14 6.49 -5.90
C PHE A 3 34.66 5.28 -6.67
N GLN A 4 35.93 4.95 -6.51
CA GLN A 4 36.55 3.84 -7.23
C GLN A 4 36.23 2.45 -6.65
N ASN A 5 35.87 2.38 -5.36
CA ASN A 5 35.75 1.12 -4.60
C ASN A 5 34.30 0.82 -4.15
N ILE A 6 33.31 1.17 -4.96
CA ILE A 6 31.92 0.76 -4.72
C ILE A 6 31.83 -0.74 -5.01
N LYS A 7 31.63 -1.56 -3.98
CA LYS A 7 31.52 -3.02 -4.12
C LYS A 7 30.15 -3.52 -4.56
N ARG A 8 29.10 -2.77 -4.23
CA ARG A 8 27.72 -3.15 -4.50
C ARG A 8 26.90 -1.93 -4.92
N VAL A 9 26.11 -2.09 -5.96
CA VAL A 9 25.11 -1.11 -6.40
C VAL A 9 23.74 -1.78 -6.30
N ILE A 10 22.82 -1.16 -5.54
CA ILE A 10 21.44 -1.64 -5.40
C ILE A 10 20.51 -0.61 -6.02
N LEU A 11 19.75 -1.03 -7.02
CA LEU A 11 18.72 -0.23 -7.65
C LEU A 11 17.37 -0.65 -7.06
N TRP A 12 16.86 0.16 -6.14
CA TRP A 12 15.58 -0.05 -5.45
C TRP A 12 14.36 0.13 -6.35
N ARG A 13 14.55 0.72 -7.53
CA ARG A 13 13.52 0.98 -8.53
C ARG A 13 14.02 0.53 -9.89
N GLU A 14 13.08 0.20 -10.75
CA GLU A 14 13.33 -0.06 -12.16
C GLU A 14 14.06 1.15 -12.79
N PRO A 15 15.18 0.94 -13.50
CA PRO A 15 15.82 1.97 -14.28
C PRO A 15 14.87 2.49 -15.37
N PRO A 16 14.88 3.79 -15.70
CA PRO A 16 14.01 4.32 -16.76
C PRO A 16 14.39 3.83 -18.17
N SER A 17 15.57 3.24 -18.31
CA SER A 17 16.27 3.06 -19.58
C SER A 17 17.41 2.04 -19.41
N PHE A 18 17.77 1.33 -20.48
CA PHE A 18 18.88 0.37 -20.46
C PHE A 18 20.23 1.08 -20.30
N LEU A 19 20.44 2.18 -21.00
CA LEU A 19 21.60 3.07 -20.79
C LEU A 19 21.68 3.58 -19.35
N SER A 20 20.55 3.98 -18.74
CA SER A 20 20.52 4.41 -17.33
C SER A 20 20.96 3.29 -16.39
N LEU A 21 20.49 2.06 -16.63
CA LEU A 21 20.93 0.87 -15.90
C LEU A 21 22.44 0.69 -16.02
N VAL A 22 22.96 0.62 -17.25
CA VAL A 22 24.39 0.41 -17.54
C VAL A 22 25.26 1.47 -16.86
N GLN A 23 24.87 2.74 -16.96
CA GLN A 23 25.59 3.85 -16.35
C GLN A 23 25.63 3.76 -14.82
N LYS A 24 24.52 3.36 -14.19
CA LYS A 24 24.43 3.22 -12.73
C LYS A 24 25.25 2.03 -12.25
N ILE A 25 25.11 0.87 -12.88
CA ILE A 25 25.86 -0.32 -12.45
C ILE A 25 27.34 -0.26 -12.83
N GLY A 26 27.70 0.47 -13.90
CA GLY A 26 29.08 0.79 -14.25
C GLY A 26 29.80 1.72 -13.25
N ARG A 27 29.11 2.22 -12.22
CA ARG A 27 29.75 2.84 -11.05
C ARG A 27 30.27 1.80 -10.05
N CYS A 28 29.79 0.56 -10.12
CA CYS A 28 30.31 -0.55 -9.34
C CYS A 28 31.71 -0.90 -9.83
N VAL A 29 32.67 -0.95 -8.90
CA VAL A 29 34.04 -1.41 -9.09
C VAL A 29 34.71 -0.91 -10.38
N ARG A 30 35.42 0.23 -10.27
CA ARG A 30 36.20 0.79 -11.39
C ARG A 30 37.59 0.16 -11.53
N ARG A 31 38.02 -0.61 -10.53
CA ARG A 31 39.29 -1.36 -10.56
C ARG A 31 39.06 -2.72 -11.19
N LEU A 32 39.61 -2.93 -12.38
CA LEU A 32 39.42 -4.13 -13.20
C LEU A 32 39.86 -5.44 -12.53
N SER A 33 40.77 -5.37 -11.56
CA SER A 33 41.22 -6.51 -10.76
C SER A 33 40.24 -6.92 -9.65
N GLN A 34 39.15 -6.18 -9.47
CA GLN A 34 38.18 -6.40 -8.41
C GLN A 34 36.83 -6.80 -9.01
N CYS A 35 36.05 -7.57 -8.24
CA CYS A 35 34.67 -7.90 -8.58
C CYS A 35 33.71 -7.05 -7.76
N GLY A 36 32.58 -6.70 -8.37
CA GLY A 36 31.48 -5.97 -7.76
C GLY A 36 30.15 -6.62 -8.10
N GLU A 37 29.12 -6.22 -7.36
CA GLU A 37 27.78 -6.77 -7.48
C GLU A 37 26.77 -5.67 -7.82
N ALA A 38 25.85 -5.98 -8.72
CA ALA A 38 24.73 -5.12 -9.08
C ALA A 38 23.42 -5.86 -8.85
N ILE A 39 22.54 -5.28 -8.02
CA ILE A 39 21.24 -5.83 -7.68
C ILE A 39 20.18 -4.87 -8.20
N VAL A 40 19.25 -5.38 -9.01
CA VAL A 40 18.10 -4.61 -9.51
C VAL A 40 16.84 -5.22 -8.93
N LEU A 41 16.09 -4.43 -8.16
CA LEU A 41 14.81 -4.86 -7.60
C LEU A 41 13.69 -4.49 -8.57
N VAL A 42 12.97 -5.51 -9.05
CA VAL A 42 11.86 -5.37 -9.99
C VAL A 42 10.60 -5.92 -9.35
N THR A 43 9.50 -5.18 -9.45
CA THR A 43 8.20 -5.67 -8.95
C THR A 43 7.67 -6.77 -9.86
N LYS A 44 6.85 -7.68 -9.30
CA LYS A 44 6.22 -8.74 -10.09
C LYS A 44 5.43 -8.19 -11.29
N SER A 45 4.71 -7.09 -11.11
CA SER A 45 3.95 -6.44 -12.17
C SER A 45 4.83 -5.86 -13.28
N ALA A 46 5.93 -5.18 -12.93
CA ALA A 46 6.87 -4.65 -13.91
C ALA A 46 7.56 -5.77 -14.68
N TYR A 47 7.97 -6.84 -13.99
CA TYR A 47 8.57 -8.01 -14.62
C TYR A 47 7.64 -8.67 -15.64
N THR A 48 6.36 -8.87 -15.31
CA THR A 48 5.35 -9.37 -16.26
C THR A 48 5.19 -8.45 -17.47
N GLN A 49 5.24 -7.13 -17.30
CA GLN A 49 5.20 -6.20 -18.43
C GLN A 49 6.42 -6.35 -19.35
N HIS A 50 7.63 -6.54 -18.80
CA HIS A 50 8.82 -6.76 -19.62
C HIS A 50 8.78 -8.09 -20.38
N LEU A 51 8.23 -9.15 -19.78
CA LEU A 51 8.00 -10.42 -20.48
C LEU A 51 7.08 -10.22 -21.69
N LEU A 52 5.94 -9.53 -21.50
CA LEU A 52 5.01 -9.24 -22.59
C LEU A 52 5.66 -8.41 -23.71
N ASN A 53 6.43 -7.37 -23.34
CA ASN A 53 7.14 -6.55 -24.33
C ASN A 53 8.15 -7.38 -25.15
N LEU A 54 8.83 -8.34 -24.52
CA LEU A 54 9.80 -9.20 -25.18
C LEU A 54 9.12 -10.17 -26.17
N GLU A 55 7.94 -10.70 -25.81
CA GLU A 55 7.15 -11.57 -26.68
C GLU A 55 6.55 -10.84 -27.88
N THR A 56 6.08 -9.59 -27.69
CA THR A 56 5.53 -8.78 -28.77
C THR A 56 6.60 -8.37 -29.79
N ASP A 57 7.81 -8.06 -29.33
CA ASP A 57 8.91 -7.66 -30.20
C ASP A 57 9.50 -8.83 -31.00
N GLY A 58 9.29 -10.08 -30.56
CA GLY A 58 9.67 -11.28 -31.32
C GLY A 58 8.71 -11.58 -32.48
N LYS A 59 7.51 -10.98 -32.45
CA LYS A 59 6.57 -10.95 -33.58
C LYS A 59 6.72 -9.61 -34.29
N GLU A 60 7.91 -9.36 -34.86
CA GLU A 60 8.00 -8.38 -35.93
C GLU A 60 7.07 -8.88 -37.05
N VAL A 61 5.88 -8.28 -37.08
CA VAL A 61 4.91 -8.44 -38.14
C VAL A 61 5.63 -7.95 -39.39
N ASN A 62 5.96 -8.86 -40.31
CA ASN A 62 6.20 -8.53 -41.70
C ASN A 62 4.89 -7.91 -42.23
N ILE A 63 4.69 -6.61 -42.00
CA ILE A 63 3.70 -5.79 -42.68
C ILE A 63 4.42 -5.24 -43.93
N GLU A 64 4.77 -6.15 -44.83
CA GLU A 64 4.81 -5.79 -46.24
C GLU A 64 3.53 -6.36 -46.82
N ASP A 65 2.63 -5.45 -47.19
CA ASP A 65 1.48 -5.66 -48.07
C ASP A 65 0.59 -6.88 -47.77
N ASP A 66 -0.43 -6.71 -46.92
CA ASP A 66 -1.77 -7.19 -47.26
C ASP A 66 -2.85 -6.52 -46.38
N LEU A 67 -3.93 -6.13 -47.06
CA LEU A 67 -5.07 -5.34 -46.62
C LEU A 67 -5.99 -6.13 -45.69
N ASP A 68 -6.51 -5.49 -44.63
CA ASP A 68 -7.95 -5.23 -44.44
C ASP A 68 -8.22 -4.61 -43.07
N ASP A 69 -8.81 -3.41 -43.10
CA ASP A 69 -9.44 -2.73 -41.98
C ASP A 69 -10.65 -3.55 -41.51
N ASP A 70 -10.56 -4.22 -40.35
CA ASP A 70 -11.68 -4.41 -39.41
C ASP A 70 -11.35 -5.44 -38.32
N ILE A 71 -10.46 -5.08 -37.38
CA ILE A 71 -10.44 -5.75 -36.07
C ILE A 71 -10.31 -4.71 -34.96
N ILE A 72 -11.46 -4.37 -34.38
CA ILE A 72 -11.60 -3.62 -33.13
C ILE A 72 -10.98 -4.48 -32.01
N GLN A 73 -9.76 -4.13 -31.58
CA GLN A 73 -9.21 -4.64 -30.33
C GLN A 73 -9.83 -3.86 -29.16
N GLU A 74 -10.69 -4.53 -28.41
CA GLU A 74 -11.11 -4.04 -27.09
C GLU A 74 -9.88 -3.96 -26.16
N PRO A 75 -9.70 -2.85 -25.42
CA PRO A 75 -8.67 -2.78 -24.41
C PRO A 75 -9.03 -3.72 -23.27
N ILE A 76 -8.24 -4.78 -23.09
CA ILE A 76 -8.27 -5.62 -21.89
C ILE A 76 -7.84 -4.74 -20.72
N GLN A 77 -8.82 -4.13 -20.09
CA GLN A 77 -8.67 -3.36 -18.87
C GLN A 77 -8.57 -4.37 -17.72
N ALA A 78 -7.42 -5.04 -17.63
CA ALA A 78 -7.04 -5.75 -16.42
C ALA A 78 -7.13 -4.74 -15.27
N GLN A 79 -8.07 -4.98 -14.35
CA GLN A 79 -8.19 -4.26 -13.10
C GLN A 79 -6.93 -4.57 -12.26
N ILE A 80 -5.84 -3.90 -12.60
CA ILE A 80 -4.68 -3.79 -11.74
C ILE A 80 -5.14 -2.93 -10.57
N ASP A 81 -5.23 -3.55 -9.41
CA ASP A 81 -5.46 -2.88 -8.13
C ASP A 81 -4.54 -1.65 -8.05
N ARG A 82 -5.18 -0.48 -8.01
CA ARG A 82 -4.53 0.82 -7.83
C ARG A 82 -3.84 0.84 -6.47
N ILE A 83 -2.59 0.37 -6.45
CA ILE A 83 -1.54 0.86 -5.56
C ILE A 83 -0.73 1.88 -6.36
N GLU A 84 -1.43 2.86 -6.95
CA GLU A 84 -0.84 4.14 -7.29
C GLU A 84 -1.26 5.13 -6.21
N VAL A 85 -0.32 5.98 -5.81
CA VAL A 85 -0.37 6.99 -4.73
C VAL A 85 0.33 6.54 -3.45
N ILE A 86 1.67 6.44 -3.55
CA ILE A 86 2.56 7.08 -2.59
C ILE A 86 3.41 8.06 -3.41
N ASP A 87 2.80 9.23 -3.57
CA ASP A 87 3.39 10.55 -3.54
C ASP A 87 4.86 10.59 -3.05
N TRP A 88 5.81 10.96 -3.91
CA TRP A 88 6.52 12.24 -3.81
C TRP A 88 7.56 12.42 -4.92
N GLU A 89 7.60 13.67 -5.37
CA GLU A 89 8.50 14.28 -6.34
C GLU A 89 9.94 14.35 -5.82
N ASP A 90 10.88 14.46 -6.76
CA ASP A 90 12.10 15.24 -6.57
C ASP A 90 12.63 15.69 -7.96
N PRO A 91 13.41 16.77 -8.04
CA PRO A 91 13.01 17.97 -8.77
C PRO A 91 13.85 18.16 -10.03
N GLU A 92 13.24 18.70 -11.09
CA GLU A 92 14.02 19.37 -12.12
C GLU A 92 14.10 20.86 -11.77
N VAL A 93 15.25 21.22 -11.21
CA VAL A 93 15.78 22.59 -11.15
C VAL A 93 15.94 23.09 -12.59
N ASN A 94 15.13 24.07 -12.97
CA ASN A 94 15.32 25.11 -14.00
C ASN A 94 14.04 25.97 -13.93
N GLY A 95 14.03 27.16 -13.36
CA GLY A 95 14.68 28.38 -13.81
C GLY A 95 13.62 29.47 -13.67
N ASP A 96 14.03 30.63 -13.20
CA ASP A 96 13.25 31.80 -12.78
C ASP A 96 11.99 32.08 -13.63
N ASP A 97 10.85 32.32 -12.97
CA ASP A 97 9.88 33.36 -13.34
C ASP A 97 8.78 33.48 -12.25
N ASP A 98 8.72 34.67 -11.63
CA ASP A 98 7.73 35.10 -10.63
C ASP A 98 6.34 35.28 -11.28
N GLU A 99 5.35 34.45 -10.97
CA GLU A 99 3.93 34.75 -11.23
C GLU A 99 3.01 34.23 -10.09
N PRO A 100 1.93 34.97 -9.75
CA PRO A 100 1.20 34.80 -8.50
C PRO A 100 0.17 33.66 -8.49
N MET A 101 0.05 33.04 -7.31
CA MET A 101 -0.82 31.91 -6.98
C MET A 101 -2.32 32.14 -7.27
N GLY A 102 -2.85 31.41 -8.26
CA GLY A 102 -4.27 31.29 -8.55
C GLY A 102 -4.76 29.84 -8.63
N ALA A 103 -5.67 29.50 -7.72
CA ALA A 103 -6.66 28.40 -7.75
C ALA A 103 -6.32 27.08 -8.50
N VAL A 104 -6.01 26.05 -7.71
CA VAL A 104 -5.89 24.64 -8.14
C VAL A 104 -7.27 24.11 -8.58
N THR A 105 -7.56 24.21 -9.87
CA THR A 105 -8.64 23.45 -10.52
C THR A 105 -8.08 22.12 -11.01
N GLY A 106 -8.78 21.03 -10.68
CA GLY A 106 -8.37 19.66 -10.98
C GLY A 106 -8.09 19.45 -12.47
N ARG A 107 -6.83 19.21 -12.81
CA ARG A 107 -6.40 18.85 -14.16
C ARG A 107 -6.98 17.48 -14.51
N ARG A 108 -8.06 17.50 -15.30
CA ARG A 108 -8.50 16.33 -16.06
C ARG A 108 -7.33 15.86 -16.92
N LYS A 109 -6.95 14.58 -16.80
CA LYS A 109 -6.01 13.90 -17.72
C LYS A 109 -6.62 13.91 -19.13
N VAL A 110 -6.46 15.01 -19.85
CA VAL A 110 -6.71 15.07 -21.29
C VAL A 110 -5.73 14.08 -21.91
N GLY A 111 -6.24 13.10 -22.65
CA GLY A 111 -5.47 12.07 -23.34
C GLY A 111 -4.54 12.67 -24.38
N GLY A 112 -3.42 13.24 -23.93
CA GLY A 112 -2.37 13.74 -24.78
C GLY A 112 -1.88 12.58 -25.65
N LYS A 113 -1.98 12.76 -26.97
CA LYS A 113 -1.37 11.87 -27.96
C LYS A 113 0.08 11.67 -27.52
N LYS A 114 0.44 10.44 -27.13
CA LYS A 114 1.83 10.10 -26.82
C LYS A 114 2.63 10.41 -28.08
N GLY A 115 3.51 11.40 -28.01
CA GLY A 115 4.39 11.75 -29.12
C GLY A 115 5.14 10.51 -29.59
N ALA A 116 5.44 10.43 -30.88
CA ALA A 116 6.22 9.33 -31.44
C ALA A 116 7.52 9.17 -30.65
N ILE A 117 7.72 7.98 -30.07
CA ILE A 117 8.94 7.66 -29.34
C ILE A 117 10.08 7.57 -30.36
N SER A 118 11.21 8.21 -30.10
CA SER A 118 12.35 8.13 -31.01
C SER A 118 12.85 6.68 -31.12
N ALA A 119 13.35 6.29 -32.29
CA ALA A 119 13.87 4.93 -32.53
C ALA A 119 14.96 4.53 -31.51
N VAL A 120 15.78 5.49 -31.06
CA VAL A 120 16.80 5.28 -30.04
C VAL A 120 16.17 4.95 -28.68
N ALA A 121 15.16 5.70 -28.25
CA ALA A 121 14.46 5.44 -27.00
C ALA A 121 13.68 4.12 -27.03
N ALA A 122 13.10 3.77 -28.19
CA ALA A 122 12.44 2.49 -28.40
C ALA A 122 13.44 1.32 -28.27
N ARG A 123 14.59 1.41 -28.94
CA ARG A 123 15.68 0.44 -28.81
C ARG A 123 16.15 0.31 -27.36
N ASP A 124 16.42 1.41 -26.69
CA ASP A 124 16.89 1.40 -25.30
C ASP A 124 15.88 0.72 -24.35
N ARG A 125 14.58 0.96 -24.54
CA ARG A 125 13.51 0.31 -23.76
C ARG A 125 13.37 -1.18 -24.05
N LYS A 126 13.52 -1.58 -25.33
CA LYS A 126 13.54 -3.00 -25.75
C LYS A 126 14.64 -3.76 -25.03
N TYR A 127 15.85 -3.20 -25.01
CA TYR A 127 16.99 -3.86 -24.35
C TYR A 127 16.91 -3.87 -22.83
N LEU A 128 16.25 -2.89 -22.20
CA LEU A 128 15.94 -2.97 -20.78
C LEU A 128 15.01 -4.15 -20.49
N SER A 129 13.96 -4.30 -21.30
CA SER A 129 13.02 -5.42 -21.16
C SER A 129 13.71 -6.75 -21.41
N TYR A 130 14.55 -6.85 -22.44
CA TYR A 130 15.36 -8.04 -22.72
C TYR A 130 16.31 -8.35 -21.55
N PHE A 131 17.02 -7.35 -21.02
CA PHE A 131 17.91 -7.54 -19.87
C PHE A 131 17.19 -8.04 -18.63
N LEU A 132 16.01 -7.48 -18.30
CA LEU A 132 15.28 -7.86 -17.09
C LEU A 132 14.56 -9.20 -17.25
N ALA A 133 13.97 -9.48 -18.41
CA ALA A 133 13.11 -10.63 -18.63
C ALA A 133 13.81 -11.87 -19.24
N THR A 134 15.06 -11.75 -19.71
CA THR A 134 15.79 -12.89 -20.29
C THR A 134 15.97 -14.03 -19.29
N SER A 135 15.82 -15.27 -19.79
CA SER A 135 16.20 -16.51 -19.11
C SER A 135 17.64 -16.94 -19.42
N GLU A 136 18.30 -16.28 -20.38
CA GLU A 136 19.67 -16.54 -20.78
C GLU A 136 20.67 -15.69 -19.98
N CYS A 137 21.96 -15.73 -20.33
CA CYS A 137 22.98 -14.91 -19.68
C CYS A 137 22.64 -13.40 -19.78
N ARG A 138 22.63 -12.70 -18.64
CA ARG A 138 22.38 -11.25 -18.58
C ARG A 138 23.39 -10.39 -19.34
N ARG A 139 24.53 -10.96 -19.74
CA ARG A 139 25.53 -10.31 -20.58
C ARG A 139 25.17 -10.29 -22.07
N ILE A 140 24.29 -11.19 -22.54
CA ILE A 140 23.89 -11.23 -23.95
C ILE A 140 23.22 -9.92 -24.39
N PRO A 141 22.20 -9.39 -23.67
CA PRO A 141 21.61 -8.08 -24.00
C PRO A 141 22.63 -6.94 -24.00
N TRP A 142 23.67 -7.02 -23.16
CA TRP A 142 24.75 -6.03 -23.12
C TRP A 142 25.63 -6.11 -24.35
N ASP A 143 26.04 -7.33 -24.70
CA ASP A 143 26.94 -7.58 -25.81
C ASP A 143 26.27 -7.25 -27.15
N GLU A 144 24.98 -7.55 -27.30
CA GLU A 144 24.19 -7.16 -28.47
C GLU A 144 23.94 -5.66 -28.54
N PHE A 145 23.55 -5.01 -27.44
CA PHE A 145 23.25 -3.56 -27.46
C PHE A 145 24.48 -2.74 -27.85
N PHE A 146 25.65 -3.11 -27.34
CA PHE A 146 26.90 -2.39 -27.54
C PHE A 146 27.78 -2.99 -28.64
N CYS A 147 27.38 -4.09 -29.28
CA CYS A 147 28.20 -4.86 -30.23
C CYS A 147 29.58 -5.22 -29.64
N ASN A 148 29.60 -5.77 -28.42
CA ASN A 148 30.88 -6.07 -27.74
C ASN A 148 31.66 -7.22 -28.39
N ALA A 149 30.99 -8.10 -29.16
CA ALA A 149 31.66 -9.16 -29.92
C ALA A 149 32.66 -8.61 -30.95
N ASP A 150 32.39 -7.42 -31.49
CA ASP A 150 33.26 -6.76 -32.49
C ASP A 150 34.37 -5.93 -31.85
N LYS A 151 34.38 -5.80 -30.52
CA LYS A 151 35.36 -5.01 -29.78
C LYS A 151 36.50 -5.88 -29.29
N LEU A 152 37.71 -5.34 -29.34
CA LEU A 152 38.87 -5.96 -28.69
C LEU A 152 38.60 -6.08 -27.18
N LEU A 153 38.72 -7.30 -26.66
CA LEU A 153 38.66 -7.56 -25.22
C LEU A 153 39.90 -6.96 -24.55
N LEU A 154 39.80 -5.69 -24.15
CA LEU A 154 40.87 -4.98 -23.45
C LEU A 154 41.10 -5.49 -22.01
N PHE A 155 40.19 -6.31 -21.49
CA PHE A 155 40.18 -6.70 -20.08
C PHE A 155 40.06 -8.22 -19.90
N VAL A 156 40.98 -8.78 -19.14
CA VAL A 156 40.95 -10.19 -18.74
C VAL A 156 39.98 -10.34 -17.57
N ARG A 157 39.01 -11.26 -17.70
CA ARG A 157 38.08 -11.59 -16.62
C ARG A 157 38.87 -12.09 -15.39
N PRO A 158 38.69 -11.49 -14.20
CA PRO A 158 39.31 -11.99 -12.98
C PRO A 158 38.93 -13.47 -12.73
N PRO A 159 39.82 -14.31 -12.18
CA PRO A 159 39.57 -15.74 -12.00
C PRO A 159 38.39 -16.03 -11.06
N ASN A 160 38.06 -15.10 -10.16
CA ASN A 160 36.95 -15.17 -9.22
C ASN A 160 35.68 -14.42 -9.68
N ALA A 161 35.66 -13.91 -10.92
CA ALA A 161 34.51 -13.14 -11.41
C ALA A 161 33.31 -14.06 -11.68
N GLN A 162 32.24 -13.83 -10.93
CA GLN A 162 30.94 -14.47 -11.15
C GLN A 162 30.27 -13.91 -12.41
N CYS A 163 29.38 -14.68 -13.03
CA CYS A 163 28.72 -14.29 -14.28
C CYS A 163 27.47 -13.43 -14.02
N CYS A 164 26.34 -14.06 -13.70
CA CYS A 164 25.06 -13.44 -13.34
C CYS A 164 24.15 -14.50 -12.67
N ASP A 165 22.99 -14.07 -12.19
CA ASP A 165 21.95 -14.89 -11.56
C ASP A 165 21.42 -16.01 -12.47
N ASN A 166 21.26 -15.76 -13.77
CA ASN A 166 20.78 -16.77 -14.70
C ASN A 166 21.81 -17.88 -14.98
N CYS A 167 23.11 -17.56 -14.96
CA CYS A 167 24.16 -18.54 -15.26
C CYS A 167 24.64 -19.32 -14.03
N GLN A 168 24.53 -18.74 -12.83
CA GLN A 168 25.03 -19.31 -11.58
C GLN A 168 24.03 -19.08 -10.45
N PRO A 169 22.79 -19.56 -10.56
CA PRO A 169 21.70 -19.24 -9.62
C PRO A 169 22.03 -19.61 -8.16
N GLU A 170 22.85 -20.64 -7.94
CA GLU A 170 23.31 -21.07 -6.62
C GLU A 170 24.17 -20.02 -5.89
N LEU A 171 24.79 -19.10 -6.63
CA LEU A 171 25.59 -18.01 -6.06
C LEU A 171 24.75 -16.77 -5.71
N PHE A 172 23.49 -16.74 -6.10
CA PHE A 172 22.55 -15.62 -5.88
C PHE A 172 21.30 -16.12 -5.14
N PRO A 173 21.42 -16.52 -3.86
CA PRO A 173 20.29 -17.03 -3.10
C PRO A 173 19.19 -15.97 -2.98
N ILE A 174 17.98 -16.34 -3.40
CA ILE A 174 16.79 -15.49 -3.26
C ILE A 174 16.35 -15.54 -1.79
N GLU A 175 16.72 -14.52 -1.02
CA GLU A 175 16.22 -14.36 0.34
C GLU A 175 14.71 -14.11 0.31
N THR A 176 13.94 -15.03 0.86
CA THR A 176 12.51 -14.80 1.10
C THR A 176 12.35 -13.90 2.31
N VAL A 177 12.34 -12.58 2.07
CA VAL A 177 12.10 -11.59 3.14
C VAL A 177 10.62 -11.59 3.49
N ALA A 178 10.27 -12.26 4.58
CA ALA A 178 8.92 -12.18 5.15
C ALA A 178 8.75 -10.82 5.85
N ILE A 179 8.21 -9.84 5.13
CA ILE A 179 7.88 -8.53 5.72
C ILE A 179 6.65 -8.72 6.61
N ARG A 180 6.87 -8.75 7.92
CA ARG A 180 5.77 -8.65 8.89
C ARG A 180 5.47 -7.18 9.11
N TYR A 181 4.23 -6.79 8.82
CA TYR A 181 3.70 -5.50 9.22
C TYR A 181 2.96 -5.71 10.54
N PRO A 182 3.61 -5.52 11.71
CA PRO A 182 2.94 -5.69 13.00
C PRO A 182 1.75 -4.73 13.15
N TYR A 183 1.73 -3.65 12.36
CA TYR A 183 0.64 -2.69 12.29
C TYR A 183 0.16 -2.58 10.85
N PRO A 184 -1.16 -2.45 10.62
CA PRO A 184 -1.67 -2.22 9.29
C PRO A 184 -1.10 -0.90 8.76
N SER A 185 -0.27 -0.98 7.72
CA SER A 185 0.32 0.19 7.04
C SER A 185 -0.73 1.10 6.40
N ARG A 186 -1.96 0.61 6.28
CA ARG A 186 -3.13 1.37 5.86
C ARG A 186 -4.19 1.25 6.93
N ALA A 187 -4.68 2.38 7.42
CA ALA A 187 -5.96 2.42 8.13
C ALA A 187 -7.00 1.67 7.28
N ARG A 188 -7.85 0.86 7.94
CA ARG A 188 -9.02 0.28 7.27
C ARG A 188 -9.82 1.42 6.61
N ARG A 189 -10.43 1.16 5.45
CA ARG A 189 -11.33 2.13 4.81
C ARG A 189 -12.43 2.47 5.81
N ALA A 190 -12.28 3.61 6.49
CA ALA A 190 -13.27 4.13 7.40
C ALA A 190 -14.35 4.85 6.58
N VAL A 191 -15.59 4.79 7.06
CA VAL A 191 -16.65 5.64 6.53
C VAL A 191 -16.23 7.08 6.75
N LYS A 192 -16.37 7.92 5.72
CA LYS A 192 -16.02 9.33 5.80
C LYS A 192 -16.88 9.98 6.92
N PRO A 193 -16.26 10.61 7.93
CA PRO A 193 -17.01 11.26 9.01
C PRO A 193 -17.86 12.41 8.47
N SER A 194 -18.93 12.76 9.18
CA SER A 194 -19.75 13.93 8.87
C SER A 194 -18.89 15.20 8.85
N MET A 195 -19.26 16.17 8.02
CA MET A 195 -18.52 17.44 7.92
C MET A 195 -18.50 18.17 9.27
N GLU A 196 -19.61 18.13 10.00
CA GLU A 196 -19.73 18.69 11.35
C GLU A 196 -18.70 18.09 12.32
N LEU A 197 -18.53 16.76 12.36
CA LEU A 197 -17.53 16.11 13.21
C LEU A 197 -16.10 16.50 12.78
N GLN A 198 -15.83 16.57 11.48
CA GLN A 198 -14.51 17.00 10.98
C GLN A 198 -14.18 18.41 11.46
N ASP A 199 -15.12 19.34 11.32
CA ASP A 199 -14.91 20.75 11.68
C ASP A 199 -14.82 20.95 13.20
N ALA A 200 -15.59 20.18 13.97
CA ALA A 200 -15.50 20.13 15.42
C ALA A 200 -14.11 19.64 15.88
N ILE A 201 -13.58 18.57 15.27
CA ILE A 201 -12.23 18.06 15.57
C ILE A 201 -11.16 19.08 15.18
N ARG A 202 -11.22 19.67 13.98
CA ARG A 202 -10.25 20.70 13.56
C ARG A 202 -10.21 21.85 14.57
N SER A 203 -11.38 22.35 14.95
CA SER A 203 -11.52 23.43 15.92
C SER A 203 -10.96 23.06 17.30
N ALA A 204 -11.31 21.87 17.81
CA ALA A 204 -10.84 21.37 19.09
C ALA A 204 -9.32 21.16 19.11
N LEU A 205 -8.73 20.63 18.02
CA LEU A 205 -7.28 20.44 17.92
C LEU A 205 -6.52 21.76 17.75
N HIS A 206 -7.09 22.75 17.06
CA HIS A 206 -6.53 24.10 17.01
C HIS A 206 -6.54 24.77 18.39
N GLN A 207 -7.62 24.58 19.16
CA GLN A 207 -7.72 25.07 20.53
C GLN A 207 -6.72 24.36 21.46
N TRP A 208 -6.67 23.02 21.42
CA TRP A 208 -5.69 22.23 22.17
C TRP A 208 -4.26 22.68 21.85
N ARG A 209 -3.96 22.90 20.58
CA ARG A 209 -2.65 23.40 20.11
C ARG A 209 -2.32 24.77 20.71
N ALA A 210 -3.28 25.68 20.79
CA ALA A 210 -3.07 26.99 21.44
C ALA A 210 -2.77 26.83 22.94
N THR A 211 -3.56 26.00 23.64
CA THR A 211 -3.36 25.70 25.06
C THR A 211 -2.02 25.01 25.32
N ALA A 212 -1.58 24.09 24.44
CA ALA A 212 -0.30 23.41 24.56
C ALA A 212 0.90 24.37 24.45
N ILE A 213 0.83 25.37 23.55
CA ILE A 213 1.85 26.44 23.47
C ILE A 213 1.87 27.24 24.76
N GLU A 214 0.71 27.69 25.23
CA GLU A 214 0.63 28.50 26.45
C GLU A 214 1.15 27.73 27.67
N LYS A 215 0.82 26.44 27.80
CA LYS A 215 1.20 25.57 28.92
C LYS A 215 2.70 25.22 28.92
N HIS A 216 3.26 24.85 27.78
CA HIS A 216 4.62 24.29 27.71
C HIS A 216 5.68 25.26 27.20
N TYR A 217 5.24 26.32 26.54
CA TYR A 217 6.09 27.25 25.82
C TYR A 217 5.63 28.71 26.04
N ALA A 218 5.27 29.04 27.28
CA ALA A 218 4.92 30.40 27.65
C ALA A 218 6.08 31.38 27.41
N GLY A 219 5.80 32.51 26.75
CA GLY A 219 6.75 33.61 26.58
C GLY A 219 7.84 33.41 25.52
N GLN A 220 7.84 32.29 24.78
CA GLN A 220 8.74 32.09 23.63
C GLN A 220 8.02 32.30 22.30
N THR A 221 8.76 32.77 21.30
CA THR A 221 8.24 33.12 19.97
C THR A 221 8.68 32.17 18.86
N VAL A 222 9.60 31.24 19.17
CA VAL A 222 10.26 30.38 18.16
C VAL A 222 9.38 29.18 17.79
N ILE A 223 8.79 28.52 18.78
CA ILE A 223 7.96 27.33 18.60
C ILE A 223 6.52 27.80 18.39
N THR A 224 6.04 27.66 17.16
CA THR A 224 4.66 27.97 16.78
C THR A 224 3.77 26.75 16.99
N GLY A 225 2.45 26.94 17.05
CA GLY A 225 1.50 25.83 17.18
C GLY A 225 1.64 24.81 16.05
N ARG A 226 1.86 25.28 14.82
CA ARG A 226 2.10 24.43 13.65
C ARG A 226 3.30 23.49 13.82
N TYR A 227 4.31 23.88 14.60
CA TYR A 227 5.44 23.01 14.93
C TYR A 227 5.03 21.88 15.88
N ILE A 228 4.12 22.15 16.83
CA ILE A 228 3.60 21.14 17.76
C ILE A 228 2.70 20.14 17.02
N LEU A 229 1.75 20.66 16.24
CA LEU A 229 0.78 19.87 15.49
C LEU A 229 0.45 20.60 14.17
N SER A 230 0.97 20.09 13.05
CA SER A 230 0.77 20.71 11.73
C SER A 230 -0.67 20.58 11.26
N ASP A 231 -1.10 21.50 10.39
CA ASP A 231 -2.46 21.51 9.84
C ASP A 231 -2.73 20.21 9.03
N ASP A 232 -1.73 19.68 8.31
CA ASP A 232 -1.83 18.40 7.60
C ASP A 232 -2.12 17.20 8.53
N VAL A 233 -1.51 17.19 9.72
CA VAL A 233 -1.76 16.13 10.71
C VAL A 233 -3.16 16.28 11.29
N ILE A 234 -3.60 17.52 11.56
CA ILE A 234 -4.97 17.82 12.00
C ILE A 234 -5.99 17.34 10.97
N ASP A 235 -5.77 17.62 9.68
CA ASP A 235 -6.66 17.19 8.61
C ASP A 235 -6.72 15.66 8.51
N ARG A 236 -5.57 14.98 8.56
CA ARG A 236 -5.53 13.49 8.56
C ARG A 236 -6.24 12.89 9.77
N ILE A 237 -6.16 13.54 10.93
CA ILE A 237 -6.90 13.14 12.13
C ILE A 237 -8.40 13.35 11.94
N ALA A 238 -8.81 14.53 11.47
CA ALA A 238 -10.20 14.90 11.24
C ALA A 238 -10.87 14.01 10.18
N GLU A 239 -10.13 13.54 9.17
CA GLU A 239 -10.63 12.60 8.16
C GLU A 239 -10.98 11.21 8.74
N ARG A 240 -10.36 10.80 9.87
CA ARG A 240 -10.44 9.43 10.39
C ARG A 240 -10.46 9.34 11.93
N PRO A 241 -11.30 10.11 12.63
CA PRO A 241 -11.21 10.22 14.08
C PRO A 241 -11.47 8.91 14.81
N ARG A 242 -12.38 8.08 14.29
CA ARG A 242 -12.76 6.80 14.90
C ARG A 242 -11.70 5.71 14.80
N VAL A 243 -10.67 5.91 13.97
CA VAL A 243 -9.53 4.98 13.90
C VAL A 243 -8.54 5.24 15.04
N ILE A 244 -8.62 6.41 15.67
CA ILE A 244 -7.68 6.87 16.68
C ILE A 244 -8.17 6.42 18.05
N THR A 245 -7.91 5.15 18.37
CA THR A 245 -8.24 4.56 19.68
C THR A 245 -7.06 4.57 20.65
N ASP A 246 -5.83 4.62 20.12
CA ASP A 246 -4.59 4.47 20.88
C ASP A 246 -3.48 5.34 20.30
N ILE A 247 -2.49 5.68 21.14
CA ILE A 247 -1.34 6.51 20.79
C ILE A 247 -0.47 5.91 19.68
N SER A 248 -0.47 4.58 19.51
CA SER A 248 0.32 3.89 18.47
C SER A 248 -0.09 4.29 17.05
N VAL A 249 -1.31 4.79 16.87
CA VAL A 249 -1.82 5.30 15.59
C VAL A 249 -0.93 6.42 15.04
N PHE A 250 -0.34 7.25 15.92
CA PHE A 250 0.55 8.34 15.53
C PHE A 250 1.94 7.89 15.06
N ARG A 251 2.30 6.62 15.30
CA ARG A 251 3.56 6.05 14.82
C ARG A 251 3.43 5.44 13.43
N TYR A 252 2.29 4.81 13.15
CA TYR A 252 2.16 3.92 11.99
C TYR A 252 1.13 4.39 10.96
N VAL A 253 0.09 5.11 11.39
CA VAL A 253 -1.06 5.43 10.53
C VAL A 253 -1.10 6.92 10.20
N ILE A 254 -0.90 7.78 11.21
CA ILE A 254 -0.83 9.24 11.04
C ILE A 254 0.49 9.71 11.66
N PRO A 255 1.63 9.58 10.94
CA PRO A 255 2.95 9.91 11.47
C PRO A 255 2.99 11.31 12.08
N TRP A 256 3.16 11.38 13.40
CA TRP A 256 3.31 12.62 14.15
C TRP A 256 4.48 12.48 15.12
N GLY A 257 5.65 12.94 14.69
CA GLY A 257 6.91 12.71 15.39
C GLY A 257 6.92 13.25 16.82
N LEU A 258 6.32 14.42 17.06
CA LEU A 258 6.28 15.02 18.40
C LEU A 258 5.34 14.27 19.34
N GLY A 259 4.20 13.77 18.86
CA GLY A 259 3.30 12.93 19.66
C GLY A 259 3.93 11.60 20.04
N VAL A 260 4.77 11.02 19.16
CA VAL A 260 5.53 9.80 19.48
C VAL A 260 6.67 10.10 20.47
N ALA A 261 7.33 11.25 20.35
CA ALA A 261 8.40 11.65 21.26
C ALA A 261 7.89 12.06 22.64
N ASN A 262 6.66 12.59 22.71
CA ASN A 262 6.01 13.03 23.94
C ASN A 262 4.62 12.37 24.09
N PRO A 263 4.53 11.23 24.79
CA PRO A 263 3.29 10.48 24.95
C PRO A 263 2.13 11.30 25.54
N SER A 264 2.41 12.28 26.41
CA SER A 264 1.34 13.09 26.99
C SER A 264 0.59 13.92 25.94
N TYR A 265 1.28 14.39 24.89
CA TYR A 265 0.62 15.10 23.78
C TYR A 265 -0.26 14.16 22.97
N ALA A 266 0.22 12.94 22.72
CA ALA A 266 -0.58 11.93 22.04
C ALA A 266 -1.84 11.58 22.85
N GLU A 267 -1.70 11.36 24.15
CA GLU A 267 -2.81 11.06 25.06
C GLU A 267 -3.85 12.20 25.11
N GLU A 268 -3.41 13.46 25.30
CA GLU A 268 -4.31 14.62 25.32
C GLU A 268 -5.06 14.80 23.99
N VAL A 269 -4.38 14.56 22.85
CA VAL A 269 -5.01 14.61 21.52
C VAL A 269 -6.00 13.46 21.33
N VAL A 270 -5.65 12.22 21.71
CA VAL A 270 -6.59 11.07 21.64
C VAL A 270 -7.83 11.35 22.50
N GLN A 271 -7.64 11.87 23.70
CA GLN A 271 -8.73 12.24 24.60
C GLN A 271 -9.63 13.32 23.99
N THR A 272 -9.04 14.38 23.43
CA THR A 272 -9.78 15.45 22.75
C THR A 272 -10.62 14.88 21.60
N ILE A 273 -10.06 13.94 20.82
CA ILE A 273 -10.78 13.28 19.72
C ILE A 273 -11.92 12.42 20.25
N HIS A 274 -11.72 11.65 21.32
CA HIS A 274 -12.76 10.79 21.92
C HIS A 274 -13.94 11.63 22.42
N GLU A 275 -13.67 12.78 23.04
CA GLU A 275 -14.71 13.72 23.47
C GLU A 275 -15.52 14.25 22.29
N GLN A 276 -14.86 14.69 21.21
CA GLN A 276 -15.57 15.16 20.01
C GLN A 276 -16.37 14.05 19.32
N VAL A 277 -15.83 12.84 19.25
CA VAL A 277 -16.56 11.69 18.68
C VAL A 277 -17.79 11.34 19.52
N ALA A 278 -17.70 11.44 20.85
CA ALA A 278 -18.84 11.20 21.74
C ALA A 278 -19.94 12.26 21.59
N LEU A 279 -19.57 13.52 21.33
CA LEU A 279 -20.51 14.63 21.11
C LEU A 279 -21.20 14.58 19.73
N HIS A 280 -20.57 13.94 18.74
CA HIS A 280 -21.10 13.83 17.38
C HIS A 280 -21.23 12.34 16.96
N PRO A 281 -22.15 11.59 17.58
CA PRO A 281 -22.37 10.20 17.22
C PRO A 281 -22.89 10.08 15.79
N ASP A 282 -22.48 9.03 15.07
CA ASP A 282 -23.00 8.78 13.73
C ASP A 282 -24.46 8.33 13.83
N PRO A 283 -25.41 8.99 13.17
CA PRO A 283 -26.77 8.48 13.13
C PRO A 283 -26.82 7.08 12.48
N ILE A 284 -25.92 6.79 11.52
CA ILE A 284 -25.88 5.49 10.85
C ILE A 284 -25.27 4.41 11.76
N GLN A 285 -24.25 4.74 12.55
CA GLN A 285 -23.68 3.78 13.50
C GLN A 285 -24.63 3.53 14.66
N LEU A 286 -25.24 4.58 15.22
CA LEU A 286 -26.26 4.45 16.26
C LEU A 286 -27.40 3.53 15.78
N ALA A 287 -27.95 3.80 14.59
CA ALA A 287 -29.01 2.95 14.04
C ALA A 287 -28.55 1.49 13.82
N ARG A 288 -27.28 1.26 13.46
CA ARG A 288 -26.72 -0.10 13.32
C ARG A 288 -26.51 -0.79 14.66
N GLU A 289 -26.03 -0.05 15.67
CA GLU A 289 -25.82 -0.56 17.02
C GLU A 289 -27.15 -0.88 17.70
N GLU A 290 -28.14 0.01 17.57
CA GLU A 290 -29.52 -0.23 18.01
C GLU A 290 -30.13 -1.45 17.32
N ALA A 291 -30.01 -1.56 15.99
CA ALA A 291 -30.49 -2.72 15.26
C ALA A 291 -29.78 -4.02 15.68
N ALA A 292 -28.47 -3.96 15.95
CA ALA A 292 -27.72 -5.11 16.45
C ALA A 292 -28.13 -5.50 17.87
N GLN A 293 -28.39 -4.52 18.74
CA GLN A 293 -28.88 -4.73 20.10
C GLN A 293 -30.31 -5.28 20.10
N GLU A 294 -31.19 -4.78 19.25
CA GLU A 294 -32.53 -5.31 19.06
C GLU A 294 -32.49 -6.77 18.58
N GLN A 295 -31.60 -7.09 17.62
CA GLN A 295 -31.39 -8.47 17.19
C GLN A 295 -30.83 -9.36 18.31
N ALA A 296 -29.92 -8.85 19.14
CA ALA A 296 -29.38 -9.59 20.28
C ALA A 296 -30.48 -9.87 21.33
N ASN A 297 -31.32 -8.87 21.64
CA ASN A 297 -32.44 -9.02 22.56
C ASN A 297 -33.47 -10.02 22.01
N LYS A 298 -33.83 -9.92 20.73
CA LYS A 298 -34.71 -10.89 20.06
C LYS A 298 -34.17 -12.32 20.13
N LYS A 299 -32.84 -12.51 20.00
CA LYS A 299 -32.21 -13.82 20.16
C LYS A 299 -32.27 -14.33 21.60
N LEU A 300 -32.06 -13.45 22.58
CA LEU A 300 -32.19 -13.82 24.00
C LEU A 300 -33.63 -14.20 24.36
N GLU A 301 -34.61 -13.43 23.90
CA GLU A 301 -36.03 -13.74 24.07
C GLU A 301 -36.41 -15.07 23.43
N ALA A 302 -36.01 -15.30 22.17
CA ALA A 302 -36.26 -16.58 21.50
C ALA A 302 -35.60 -17.78 22.22
N THR A 303 -34.42 -17.57 22.81
CA THR A 303 -33.73 -18.60 23.60
C THR A 303 -34.47 -18.86 24.91
N ALA A 304 -34.91 -17.81 25.61
CA ALA A 304 -35.69 -17.92 26.84
C ALA A 304 -37.07 -18.58 26.60
N GLU A 305 -37.74 -18.27 25.50
CA GLU A 305 -38.98 -18.92 25.09
C GLU A 305 -38.79 -20.40 24.79
N LYS A 306 -37.69 -20.75 24.09
CA LYS A 306 -37.33 -22.15 23.82
C LYS A 306 -37.10 -22.91 25.12
N GLU A 307 -36.33 -22.35 26.06
CA GLU A 307 -36.10 -22.96 27.38
C GLU A 307 -37.41 -23.11 28.17
N ARG A 308 -38.29 -22.10 28.14
CA ARG A 308 -39.60 -22.16 28.77
C ARG A 308 -40.47 -23.28 28.18
N TYR A 309 -40.48 -23.41 26.86
CA TYR A 309 -41.21 -24.46 26.17
C TYR A 309 -40.66 -25.86 26.52
N GLU A 310 -39.34 -26.01 26.56
CA GLU A 310 -38.69 -27.26 26.96
C GLU A 310 -39.04 -27.66 28.40
N ARG A 311 -39.06 -26.71 29.35
CA ARG A 311 -39.51 -26.96 30.73
C ARG A 311 -40.97 -27.40 30.79
N LEU A 312 -41.86 -26.72 30.05
CA LEU A 312 -43.27 -27.10 30.00
C LEU A 312 -43.46 -28.50 29.40
N ARG A 313 -42.71 -28.83 28.35
CA ARG A 313 -42.73 -30.16 27.72
C ARG A 313 -42.27 -31.24 28.69
N GLN A 314 -41.22 -30.98 29.47
CA GLN A 314 -40.75 -31.92 30.51
C GLN A 314 -41.80 -32.14 31.60
N VAL A 315 -42.46 -31.07 32.08
CA VAL A 315 -43.54 -31.18 33.07
C VAL A 315 -44.71 -31.98 32.51
N PHE A 316 -45.14 -31.67 31.27
CA PHE A 316 -46.24 -32.38 30.62
C PHE A 316 -45.93 -33.86 30.43
N GLN A 317 -44.72 -34.19 29.98
CA GLN A 317 -44.27 -35.58 29.83
C GLN A 317 -44.28 -36.31 31.17
N GLY A 318 -43.78 -35.68 32.24
CA GLY A 318 -43.83 -36.25 33.59
C GLY A 318 -45.26 -36.54 34.07
N CYS A 319 -46.21 -35.62 33.82
CA CYS A 319 -47.62 -35.84 34.13
C CYS A 319 -48.24 -36.96 33.28
N TYR A 320 -47.94 -36.98 31.99
CA TYR A 320 -48.43 -38.02 31.07
C TYR A 320 -47.92 -39.40 31.50
N ASP A 321 -46.63 -39.51 31.80
CA ASP A 321 -46.01 -40.75 32.27
C ASP A 321 -46.55 -41.18 33.64
N ALA A 322 -46.92 -40.26 34.53
CA ALA A 322 -47.57 -40.61 35.79
C ALA A 322 -48.98 -41.20 35.58
N VAL A 323 -49.77 -40.62 34.67
CA VAL A 323 -51.14 -41.09 34.39
C VAL A 323 -51.15 -42.41 33.62
N TYR A 324 -50.25 -42.59 32.65
CA TYR A 324 -50.24 -43.77 31.77
C TYR A 324 -49.20 -44.83 32.15
N GLY A 325 -48.16 -44.46 32.91
CA GLY A 325 -47.15 -45.35 33.45
C GLY A 325 -47.58 -46.05 34.74
N GLU A 326 -48.64 -45.55 35.40
CA GLU A 326 -49.48 -46.39 36.24
C GLU A 326 -50.12 -47.45 35.36
N LYS A 327 -49.42 -48.60 35.23
CA LYS A 327 -50.04 -49.85 34.85
C LYS A 327 -51.23 -50.03 35.76
N THR A 328 -52.41 -49.71 35.22
CA THR A 328 -53.72 -50.06 35.76
C THR A 328 -53.80 -51.58 35.73
N GLY A 329 -53.11 -52.21 36.67
CA GLY A 329 -53.21 -53.62 37.03
C GLY A 329 -54.39 -53.86 37.97
N ASP A 330 -54.96 -52.81 38.57
CA ASP A 330 -56.15 -52.91 39.40
C ASP A 330 -57.32 -52.20 38.73
N MET A 331 -58.25 -53.01 38.22
CA MET A 331 -59.59 -52.58 37.85
C MET A 331 -60.22 -51.86 39.05
N VAL A 332 -60.63 -50.61 38.86
CA VAL A 332 -61.51 -49.91 39.81
C VAL A 332 -62.78 -50.74 39.94
N ALA A 333 -62.92 -51.44 41.07
CA ALA A 333 -64.12 -52.18 41.40
C ALA A 333 -65.29 -51.19 41.45
N ARG A 334 -66.30 -51.42 40.61
CA ARG A 334 -67.59 -50.70 40.65
C ARG A 334 -68.23 -50.91 42.02
N GLY A 335 -68.35 -49.83 42.78
CA GLY A 335 -69.30 -49.69 43.89
C GLY A 335 -70.55 -48.99 43.41
#